data_AF-A0A561BNW0-F1
#
_entry.id   AF-A0A561BNW0-F1
#
_cell.length_a   1.000
_cell.length_b   1.000
_cell.length_c   1.000
_cell.angle_alpha   90.00
_cell.angle_beta   90.00
_cell.angle_gamma   90.00
#
_symmetry.space_group_name_H-M   'P 1'
#
loop_
_entity.id
_entity.type
_entity.pdbx_description
1 polymer ?
#
loop_
_entity_poly.entity_id
_entity_poly.type
_entity_poly.pdbx_seq_one_letter_code
_entity_poly.pdbx_strand_id
1 'polypeptide(L)'
;MYELWRWSNLGLAFLLELAGLSIFAFWGWRVVDGLPAKLLLAVGLPLVAAVIWGFFAAPTATHGNPVLTAVVKVAFFGLAGLALWSVDHRVLGVAFVAVVAINLAIIHTGQLAPDPAQHHVAEA
;
A
#
# COMPACT_ATOMS: atom_id res chain seq x y z
N MET A 1 -19.50 12.03 -12.11
CA MET A 1 -18.84 10.77 -12.55
C MET A 1 -17.36 10.71 -12.20
N TYR A 2 -16.59 11.78 -12.42
CA TYR A 2 -15.16 11.82 -12.06
C TYR A 2 -14.84 11.60 -10.57
N GLU A 3 -15.68 12.12 -9.67
CA GLU A 3 -15.49 11.90 -8.23
C GLU A 3 -15.66 10.44 -7.82
N LEU A 4 -16.69 9.77 -8.34
CA LEU A 4 -16.94 8.35 -8.05
C LEU A 4 -15.74 7.48 -8.46
N TRP A 5 -15.19 7.73 -9.65
CA TRP A 5 -14.00 7.05 -10.14
C TRP A 5 -12.77 7.29 -9.25
N ARG A 6 -12.55 8.54 -8.80
CA ARG A 6 -11.47 8.88 -7.88
C ARG A 6 -11.59 8.12 -6.56
N TRP A 7 -12.76 8.21 -5.91
CA TRP A 7 -13.00 7.56 -4.63
C TRP A 7 -12.87 6.04 -4.71
N SER A 8 -13.31 5.42 -5.81
CA SER A 8 -13.13 3.98 -6.03
C SER A 8 -11.65 3.59 -6.12
N ASN A 9 -10.82 4.34 -6.85
CA ASN A 9 -9.38 4.03 -6.96
C ASN A 9 -8.64 4.25 -5.64
N LEU A 10 -8.95 5.32 -4.90
CA LEU A 10 -8.37 5.54 -3.58
C LEU A 10 -8.82 4.45 -2.59
N GLY A 11 -10.10 4.06 -2.64
CA GLY A 11 -10.62 2.96 -1.84
C GLY A 11 -9.91 1.64 -2.16
N LEU A 12 -9.69 1.33 -3.45
CA LEU A 12 -8.94 0.15 -3.87
C LEU A 12 -7.49 0.20 -3.39
N ALA A 13 -6.83 1.36 -3.49
CA ALA A 13 -5.48 1.55 -2.97
C ALA A 13 -5.40 1.24 -1.47
N PHE A 14 -6.35 1.75 -0.69
CA PHE A 14 -6.44 1.50 0.75
C PHE A 14 -6.68 0.01 1.06
N LEU A 15 -7.56 -0.67 0.31
CA LEU A 15 -7.77 -2.11 0.46
C LEU A 15 -6.51 -2.91 0.16
N LEU A 16 -5.73 -2.51 -0.85
CA LEU A 16 -4.45 -3.15 -1.17
C LEU A 16 -3.42 -2.95 -0.05
N GLU A 17 -3.40 -1.79 0.61
CA GLU A 17 -2.56 -1.54 1.80
C GLU A 17 -2.93 -2.49 2.94
N LEU A 18 -4.23 -2.60 3.26
CA LEU A 18 -4.72 -3.53 4.28
C LEU A 18 -4.46 -5.00 3.94
N ALA A 19 -4.57 -5.36 2.65
CA ALA A 19 -4.23 -6.69 2.18
C ALA A 19 -2.73 -6.98 2.36
N GLY A 20 -1.85 -6.01 2.06
CA GLY A 20 -0.41 -6.14 2.31
C GLY A 20 -0.08 -6.38 3.78
N LEU A 21 -0.70 -5.63 4.70
CA LEU A 21 -0.54 -5.84 6.15
C LEU A 21 -1.03 -7.23 6.58
N SER A 22 -2.17 -7.67 6.04
CA SER A 22 -2.74 -8.99 6.32
C SER A 22 -1.83 -10.12 5.81
N ILE A 23 -1.20 -9.93 4.65
CA ILE A 23 -0.21 -10.84 4.09
C ILE A 23 1.01 -10.95 4.99
N PHE A 24 1.54 -9.83 5.52
CA PHE A 24 2.65 -9.88 6.46
C PHE A 24 2.30 -10.59 7.76
N ALA A 25 1.10 -10.37 8.30
CA ALA A 25 0.62 -11.06 9.49
C ALA A 25 0.51 -12.58 9.25
N PHE A 26 -0.12 -12.96 8.14
CA PHE A 26 -0.26 -14.36 7.72
C PHE A 26 1.10 -15.03 7.51
N TRP A 27 2.01 -14.37 6.81
CA TRP A 27 3.35 -14.87 6.57
C TRP A 27 4.12 -15.08 7.87
N GLY A 28 4.11 -14.08 8.76
CA GLY A 28 4.75 -14.16 10.08
C GLY A 28 4.20 -15.31 10.93
N TRP A 29 2.91 -15.63 10.81
CA TRP A 29 2.31 -16.78 11.48
C TRP A 29 2.73 -18.13 10.88
N ARG A 30 3.03 -18.17 9.57
CA ARG A 30 3.34 -19.39 8.82
C ARG A 30 4.82 -19.78 8.83
N VAL A 31 5.73 -18.82 8.93
CA VAL A 31 7.17 -19.04 8.68
C VAL A 31 7.98 -19.47 9.91
N VAL A 32 7.44 -19.28 11.12
CA VAL A 32 8.09 -19.66 12.38
C VAL A 32 7.22 -20.61 13.19
N ASP A 33 7.87 -21.44 14.00
CA ASP A 33 7.22 -22.31 14.98
C ASP A 33 7.26 -21.71 16.38
N GLY A 34 6.34 -22.18 17.24
CA GLY A 34 6.18 -21.69 18.61
C GLY A 34 5.27 -20.45 18.70
N LEU A 35 4.29 -20.50 19.60
CA LEU A 35 3.27 -19.47 19.74
C LEU A 35 3.86 -18.06 20.01
N PRO A 36 4.87 -17.88 20.88
CA PRO A 36 5.43 -16.54 21.13
C PRO A 36 6.08 -15.93 19.89
N ALA A 37 6.88 -16.72 19.15
CA ALA A 37 7.55 -16.27 17.94
C ALA A 37 6.54 -15.96 16.83
N LYS A 38 5.50 -16.79 16.66
CA LYS A 38 4.40 -16.54 15.73
C LYS A 38 3.70 -15.22 16.01
N LEU A 39 3.33 -14.96 17.27
CA LEU A 39 2.67 -13.70 17.64
C LEU A 39 3.59 -12.50 17.41
N LEU A 40 4.87 -12.62 17.79
CA LEU A 40 5.85 -11.56 17.60
C LEU A 40 6.00 -11.20 16.12
N LEU A 41 6.12 -12.17 15.22
CA LEU A 41 6.25 -11.92 13.79
C LEU A 41 4.93 -11.49 13.15
N ALA A 42 3.82 -12.17 13.45
CA ALA A 42 2.52 -11.88 12.87
C ALA A 42 1.99 -10.49 13.27
N VAL A 43 2.41 -9.94 14.40
CA VAL A 43 2.01 -8.59 14.84
C VAL A 43 3.14 -7.58 14.62
N GLY A 44 4.36 -7.92 15.00
CA GLY A 44 5.52 -7.03 14.91
C GLY A 44 5.84 -6.63 13.48
N LEU A 45 5.76 -7.56 12.52
CA LEU A 45 6.08 -7.26 11.12
C LEU A 45 5.07 -6.26 10.50
N PRO A 46 3.73 -6.47 10.59
CA PRO A 46 2.77 -5.45 10.17
C PRO A 46 2.91 -4.11 10.89
N LEU A 47 3.21 -4.11 12.20
CA LEU A 47 3.39 -2.86 12.95
C LEU A 47 4.60 -2.07 12.46
N VAL A 48 5.74 -2.72 12.27
CA VAL A 48 6.94 -2.09 11.71
C VAL A 48 6.64 -1.54 10.32
N ALA A 49 5.98 -2.33 9.47
CA ALA A 49 5.59 -1.90 8.14
C ALA A 49 4.66 -0.68 8.16
N ALA A 50 3.66 -0.66 9.05
CA ALA A 50 2.74 0.47 9.22
C ALA A 50 3.44 1.74 9.73
N VAL A 51 4.41 1.60 10.64
CA VAL A 51 5.21 2.73 11.13
C VAL A 51 6.07 3.32 10.01
N ILE A 52 6.80 2.48 9.26
CA ILE A 52 7.60 2.92 8.10
C ILE A 52 6.69 3.62 7.07
N TRP A 53 5.52 3.04 6.81
CA TRP A 53 4.54 3.64 5.91
C TRP A 53 4.06 5.01 6.41
N GLY A 54 3.76 5.13 7.70
CA GLY A 54 3.36 6.38 8.35
C GLY A 54 4.38 7.51 8.19
N PHE A 55 5.68 7.19 8.28
CA PHE A 55 6.74 8.19 8.18
C PHE A 55 7.04 8.67 6.75
N PHE A 56 6.87 7.79 5.76
CA PHE A 56 7.40 8.03 4.41
C PHE A 56 6.36 7.97 3.28
N ALA A 57 5.26 7.26 3.46
CA ALA A 57 4.28 6.99 2.42
C ALA A 57 2.86 7.49 2.72
N ALA A 58 2.58 7.86 3.97
CA ALA A 58 1.31 8.44 4.36
C ALA A 58 1.08 9.84 3.72
N PRO A 59 -0.17 10.28 3.52
CA PRO A 59 -0.48 11.62 3.00
C PRO A 59 0.10 12.74 3.88
N THR A 60 0.20 12.49 5.18
CA THR A 60 0.74 13.39 6.20
C THR A 60 2.17 13.01 6.62
N ALA A 61 2.88 12.23 5.80
CA ALA A 61 4.22 11.73 6.09
C ALA A 61 5.20 12.88 6.37
N THR A 62 5.83 12.85 7.54
CA THR A 62 6.80 13.87 7.99
C THR A 62 8.03 13.94 7.09
N HIS A 63 8.45 12.81 6.49
CA HIS A 63 9.62 12.72 5.62
C HIS A 63 9.25 12.30 4.18
N GLY A 64 8.01 12.56 3.76
CA GLY A 64 7.51 12.15 2.45
C GLY A 64 8.11 12.97 1.30
N ASN A 65 9.10 12.41 0.60
CA ASN A 65 9.54 12.87 -0.72
C ASN A 65 8.96 11.92 -1.79
N PRO A 66 8.53 12.41 -2.98
CA PRO A 66 8.01 11.58 -4.06
C PRO A 66 8.80 10.29 -4.36
N VAL A 67 10.14 10.39 -4.39
CA VAL A 67 11.02 9.24 -4.64
C VAL A 67 10.98 8.26 -3.48
N LEU A 68 11.12 8.76 -2.25
CA LEU A 68 11.15 7.91 -1.05
C LEU A 68 9.80 7.23 -0.81
N THR A 69 8.70 7.95 -1.01
CA THR A 69 7.35 7.41 -0.98
C THR A 69 7.18 6.29 -2.01
N ALA A 70 7.64 6.47 -3.25
CA ALA A 70 7.58 5.43 -4.27
C ALA A 70 8.39 4.20 -3.88
N VAL A 71 9.63 4.39 -3.38
CA VAL A 71 10.50 3.30 -2.92
C VAL A 71 9.84 2.51 -1.80
N VAL A 72 9.29 3.18 -0.79
CA VAL A 72 8.62 2.52 0.34
C VAL A 72 7.38 1.73 -0.13
N LYS A 73 6.57 2.29 -1.03
CA LYS A 73 5.41 1.58 -1.59
C LYS A 73 5.83 0.33 -2.37
N VAL A 74 6.82 0.45 -3.25
CA VAL A 74 7.34 -0.68 -4.04
C VAL A 74 7.93 -1.74 -3.12
N ALA A 75 8.72 -1.34 -2.11
CA ALA A 75 9.29 -2.26 -1.14
C ALA A 75 8.19 -2.98 -0.35
N PHE A 76 7.21 -2.26 0.20
CA PHE A 76 6.12 -2.85 0.97
C PHE A 76 5.29 -3.85 0.15
N PHE A 77 4.82 -3.45 -1.03
CA PHE A 77 3.98 -4.33 -1.86
C PHE A 77 4.79 -5.47 -2.49
N GLY A 78 6.04 -5.22 -2.87
CA GLY A 78 6.96 -6.23 -3.36
C GLY A 78 7.26 -7.29 -2.29
N LEU A 79 7.56 -6.86 -1.07
CA LEU A 79 7.78 -7.76 0.07
C LEU A 79 6.53 -8.57 0.43
N ALA A 80 5.34 -7.98 0.36
CA ALA A 80 4.09 -8.72 0.55
C ALA A 80 3.90 -9.80 -0.55
N GLY A 81 4.18 -9.46 -1.81
CA GLY A 81 4.17 -10.45 -2.90
C GLY A 81 5.18 -11.59 -2.69
N LEU A 82 6.41 -11.25 -2.27
CA LEU A 82 7.46 -12.21 -1.94
C LEU A 82 7.10 -13.09 -0.74
N ALA A 83 6.43 -12.53 0.26
CA ALA A 83 5.92 -13.26 1.42
C ALA A 83 4.93 -14.34 0.99
N LEU A 84 3.95 -14.02 0.13
CA LEU A 84 3.04 -15.03 -0.44
C LEU A 84 3.79 -16.09 -1.27
N TRP A 85 4.77 -15.64 -2.06
CA TRP A 85 5.58 -16.56 -2.87
C TRP A 85 6.32 -17.58 -2.01
N SER A 86 6.87 -17.17 -0.87
CA SER A 86 7.69 -18.05 -0.02
C SER A 86 6.87 -19.11 0.73
N VAL A 87 5.55 -18.96 0.83
CA VAL A 87 4.64 -19.91 1.48
C VAL A 87 3.79 -20.70 0.46
N ASP A 88 4.32 -20.89 -0.75
CA ASP A 88 3.70 -21.61 -1.88
C ASP A 88 2.43 -20.98 -2.48
N HIS A 89 2.11 -19.74 -2.13
CA HIS A 89 0.97 -19.00 -2.70
C HIS A 89 1.40 -18.14 -3.89
N ARG A 90 2.18 -18.73 -4.83
CA ARG A 90 2.84 -18.00 -5.93
C ARG A 90 1.88 -17.25 -6.84
N VAL A 91 0.77 -17.88 -7.22
CA VAL A 91 -0.26 -17.26 -8.08
C VAL A 91 -0.85 -16.03 -7.40
N LEU A 92 -1.16 -16.12 -6.09
CA LEU A 92 -1.68 -15.00 -5.32
C LEU A 92 -0.63 -13.89 -5.15
N GLY A 93 0.63 -14.23 -4.94
CA GLY A 93 1.73 -13.25 -4.86
C GLY A 93 1.88 -12.44 -6.15
N VAL A 94 1.91 -13.11 -7.31
CA VAL A 94 1.99 -12.44 -8.62
C VAL A 94 0.73 -11.60 -8.88
N ALA A 95 -0.45 -12.16 -8.63
CA ALA A 95 -1.71 -11.45 -8.83
C ALA A 95 -1.79 -10.20 -7.96
N PHE A 96 -1.40 -10.28 -6.69
CA PHE A 96 -1.37 -9.14 -5.78
C PHE A 96 -0.46 -8.02 -6.30
N VAL A 97 0.78 -8.34 -6.66
CA VAL A 97 1.73 -7.34 -7.19
C VAL A 97 1.25 -6.74 -8.50
N ALA A 98 0.66 -7.55 -9.38
CA ALA A 98 0.09 -7.07 -10.64
C ALA A 98 -1.07 -6.08 -10.41
N VAL A 99 -2.01 -6.40 -9.53
CA VAL A 99 -3.13 -5.52 -9.18
C VAL A 99 -2.64 -4.21 -8.57
N VAL A 100 -1.64 -4.27 -7.68
CA VAL A 100 -0.99 -3.08 -7.12
C VAL A 100 -0.38 -2.23 -8.21
N ALA A 101 0.42 -2.80 -9.11
CA ALA A 101 1.09 -2.07 -10.17
C ALA A 101 0.08 -1.36 -11.10
N ILE A 102 -1.00 -2.05 -11.47
CA ILE A 102 -2.08 -1.49 -12.29
C ILE A 102 -2.75 -0.33 -11.56
N ASN A 103 -3.11 -0.51 -10.29
CA ASN A 103 -3.77 0.54 -9.50
C ASN A 103 -2.87 1.78 -9.34
N LEU A 104 -1.57 1.60 -9.07
CA LEU A 104 -0.62 2.72 -8.99
C LEU A 104 -0.46 3.44 -10.34
N ALA A 105 -0.42 2.69 -11.45
CA ALA A 105 -0.33 3.29 -12.78
C ALA A 105 -1.56 4.16 -13.09
N ILE A 106 -2.76 3.67 -12.79
CA ILE A 106 -4.02 4.42 -12.99
C ILE A 106 -4.01 5.71 -12.17
N ILE A 107 -3.59 5.65 -10.91
CA ILE A 107 -3.50 6.83 -10.03
C ILE A 107 -2.49 7.84 -10.57
N HIS A 108 -1.34 7.37 -11.07
CA HIS A 108 -0.29 8.24 -11.60
C HIS A 108 -0.69 8.93 -12.90
N THR A 109 -1.35 8.22 -13.82
CA THR A 109 -1.78 8.79 -15.11
C THR A 109 -3.03 9.67 -15.00
N GLY A 110 -3.80 9.53 -13.92
CA GLY A 110 -5.12 10.15 -13.78
C GLY A 110 -5.16 11.61 -13.31
N GLN A 111 -4.02 12.28 -13.02
CA GLN A 111 -3.93 13.67 -12.52
C GLN A 111 -5.12 14.12 -11.65
N LEU A 112 -5.30 13.49 -10.49
CA LEU A 112 -6.39 13.81 -9.55
C LEU A 112 -6.13 15.11 -8.73
N ALA A 113 -5.38 16.06 -9.28
CA ALA A 113 -5.13 17.36 -8.66
C ALA A 113 -6.33 18.30 -8.89
N PRO A 114 -6.77 19.08 -7.89
CA PRO A 114 -7.79 20.11 -8.09
C PRO A 114 -7.33 21.13 -9.14
N ASP A 115 -8.21 21.51 -10.06
CA ASP A 115 -7.93 22.54 -11.07
C ASP A 115 -7.81 23.92 -10.37
N PRO A 116 -6.64 24.59 -10.39
CA PRO A 116 -6.45 25.89 -9.73
C PRO A 116 -7.34 27.00 -10.29
N ALA A 117 -7.98 26.79 -11.44
CA ALA A 117 -8.89 27.75 -12.06
C ALA A 117 -10.21 27.98 -11.30
N GLN A 118 -10.62 27.06 -10.40
CA GLN A 118 -11.92 27.17 -9.73
C GLN A 118 -11.96 28.23 -8.60
N HIS A 119 -10.81 28.71 -8.11
CA HIS A 119 -10.77 29.71 -7.03
C HIS A 119 -10.86 31.16 -7.53
N HIS A 120 -10.51 31.45 -8.79
CA HIS A 120 -10.53 32.83 -9.31
C HIS A 120 -11.92 33.33 -9.74
N VAL A 121 -12.89 32.43 -9.96
CA VAL A 121 -14.22 32.82 -10.45
C VAL A 121 -15.22 33.09 -9.31
N ALA A 122 -14.92 32.61 -8.09
CA ALA A 122 -15.80 32.80 -6.93
C ALA A 122 -15.60 34.15 -6.22
N GLU A 123 -14.54 34.89 -6.55
CA GLU A 123 -14.17 36.17 -5.90
C GLU A 123 -14.33 37.40 -6.80
N ALA A 124 -14.98 37.27 -7.97
CA ALA A 124 -15.19 38.35 -8.94
C ALA A 124 -16.65 38.83 -9.01
#